data_AF-A0A832M2G7-F1
#
_entry.id   AF-A0A832M2G7-F1
#
_cell.length_a   1.000
_cell.length_b   1.000
_cell.length_c   1.000
_cell.angle_alpha   90.00
_cell.angle_beta   90.00
_cell.angle_gamma   90.00
#
_symmetry.space_group_name_H-M   'P 1'
#
loop_
_entity.id
_entity.type
_entity.pdbx_description
1 polymer ?
#
loop_
_entity_poly.entity_id
_entity_poly.type
_entity_poly.pdbx_seq_one_letter_code
_entity_poly.pdbx_strand_id
1 'polypeptide(L)'
;MSQLSTRAVHSYRRSLKAWMSYVADNHWSDEFECAVVTVLGALLEPDSGQMEDFLSRYPIRERERRRKEVRKVVLHWLAELAE
;
A
#
# COMPACT_ATOMS: atom_id res chain seq x y z
N MET A 1 -5.52 -14.88 14.72
CA MET A 1 -5.37 -13.91 13.61
C MET A 1 -5.65 -14.63 12.30
N SER A 2 -6.60 -14.18 11.47
CA SER A 2 -6.87 -14.84 10.17
C SER A 2 -5.70 -14.61 9.19
N GLN A 3 -5.25 -15.70 8.54
CA GLN A 3 -4.26 -15.65 7.46
C GLN A 3 -4.93 -15.16 6.16
N LEU A 4 -4.25 -14.28 5.43
CA LEU A 4 -4.72 -13.82 4.13
C LEU A 4 -4.51 -14.94 3.09
N SER A 5 -5.51 -15.17 2.23
CA SER A 5 -5.33 -16.07 1.09
C SER A 5 -4.36 -15.47 0.06
N THR A 6 -3.68 -16.33 -0.70
CA THR A 6 -2.80 -15.93 -1.82
C THR A 6 -3.51 -15.01 -2.81
N ARG A 7 -4.78 -15.30 -3.12
CA ARG A 7 -5.61 -14.45 -3.99
C ARG A 7 -5.81 -13.05 -3.42
N ALA A 8 -6.02 -12.93 -2.11
CA ALA A 8 -6.16 -11.64 -1.45
C ALA A 8 -4.85 -10.85 -1.48
N VAL A 9 -3.70 -11.50 -1.24
CA VAL A 9 -2.37 -10.88 -1.34
C VAL A 9 -2.14 -10.31 -2.74
N HIS A 10 -2.36 -11.09 -3.80
CA HIS A 10 -2.21 -10.62 -5.17
C HIS A 10 -3.15 -9.46 -5.51
N SER A 11 -4.40 -9.51 -5.04
CA SER A 11 -5.38 -8.43 -5.24
C SER A 11 -4.91 -7.13 -4.60
N TYR A 12 -4.36 -7.18 -3.39
CA TYR A 12 -3.80 -6.01 -2.72
C TYR A 12 -2.55 -5.49 -3.42
N ARG A 13 -1.61 -6.36 -3.83
CA ARG A 13 -0.43 -5.95 -4.60
C ARG A 13 -0.80 -5.23 -5.89
N ARG A 14 -1.77 -5.76 -6.65
CA ARG A 14 -2.27 -5.10 -7.87
C ARG A 14 -2.89 -3.74 -7.57
N SER A 15 -3.69 -3.64 -6.50
CA SER A 15 -4.33 -2.39 -6.10
C SER A 15 -3.32 -1.33 -5.65
N LEU A 16 -2.28 -1.75 -4.92
CA LEU A 16 -1.16 -0.91 -4.49
C LEU A 16 -0.36 -0.40 -5.68
N LYS A 17 -0.01 -1.27 -6.64
CA LYS A 17 0.70 -0.84 -7.87
C LYS A 17 -0.09 0.22 -8.65
N ALA A 18 -1.38 -0.02 -8.88
CA ALA A 18 -2.23 0.92 -9.60
C ALA A 18 -2.33 2.28 -8.89
N TRP A 19 -2.38 2.26 -7.55
CA TRP A 19 -2.36 3.48 -6.76
C TRP A 19 -1.02 4.20 -6.82
N MET A 20 0.11 3.49 -6.71
CA MET A 20 1.45 4.07 -6.81
C MET A 20 1.63 4.78 -8.15
N SER A 21 1.15 4.20 -9.25
CA SER A 21 1.13 4.87 -10.56
C SER A 21 0.29 6.15 -10.54
N TYR A 22 -0.92 6.11 -9.98
CA TYR A 22 -1.74 7.31 -9.82
C TYR A 22 -1.04 8.40 -9.00
N VAL A 23 -0.39 8.05 -7.89
CA VAL A 23 0.35 9.00 -7.04
C VAL A 23 1.54 9.59 -7.80
N ALA A 24 2.30 8.75 -8.51
CA ALA A 24 3.42 9.19 -9.34
C ALA A 24 2.96 10.17 -10.43
N ASP A 25 1.84 9.88 -11.09
CA ASP A 25 1.28 10.70 -12.17
C ASP A 25 0.69 12.04 -11.69
N ASN A 26 0.19 12.11 -10.45
CA ASN A 26 -0.55 13.29 -9.96
C ASN A 26 0.23 14.19 -9.00
N HIS A 27 1.27 13.68 -8.32
CA HIS A 27 1.91 14.44 -7.24
C HIS A 27 3.44 14.37 -7.25
N TRP A 28 4.06 13.34 -7.84
CA TRP A 28 5.46 12.99 -7.52
C TRP A 28 6.40 12.83 -8.73
N SER A 29 6.03 13.28 -9.93
CA SER A 29 6.87 13.12 -11.12
C SER A 29 8.18 13.91 -11.09
N ASP A 30 8.28 14.98 -10.29
CA ASP A 30 9.35 15.98 -10.49
C ASP A 30 10.44 16.00 -9.40
N GLU A 31 10.22 15.45 -8.20
CA GLU A 31 11.20 15.57 -7.09
C GLU A 31 11.77 14.25 -6.56
N PHE A 32 11.12 13.11 -6.80
CA PHE A 32 11.63 11.81 -6.36
C PHE A 32 11.26 10.76 -7.39
N GLU A 33 12.26 10.10 -7.99
CA GLU A 33 12.05 8.76 -8.52
C GLU A 33 11.45 7.91 -7.38
N CYS A 34 10.13 7.75 -7.36
CA CYS A 34 9.43 7.11 -6.27
C CYS A 34 9.68 5.61 -6.30
N ALA A 35 10.84 5.21 -5.79
CA ALA A 35 11.20 3.84 -5.58
C ALA A 35 10.05 3.15 -4.82
N VAL A 36 9.61 2.00 -5.33
CA VAL A 36 8.52 1.21 -4.75
C VAL A 36 8.68 1.02 -3.25
N VAL A 37 9.92 0.88 -2.78
CA VAL A 37 10.27 0.78 -1.35
C VAL A 37 9.88 2.02 -0.56
N THR A 38 10.13 3.23 -1.06
CA THR A 38 9.77 4.49 -0.41
C THR A 38 8.27 4.61 -0.23
N VAL A 39 7.51 4.29 -1.28
CA VAL A 39 6.04 4.38 -1.24
C VAL A 39 5.43 3.33 -0.31
N LEU A 40 5.98 2.11 -0.32
CA LEU A 40 5.61 1.06 0.63
C LEU A 40 5.96 1.44 2.07
N GLY A 41 7.10 2.07 2.30
CA GLY A 41 7.51 2.59 3.62
C GLY A 41 6.54 3.64 4.15
N ALA A 42 6.17 4.61 3.32
CA ALA A 42 5.23 5.66 3.69
C ALA A 42 3.86 5.11 4.12
N LEU A 43 3.38 3.99 3.54
CA LEU A 43 2.15 3.32 3.98
C LEU A 43 2.22 2.75 5.40
N LEU A 44 3.41 2.55 5.96
CA LEU A 44 3.61 2.01 7.32
C LEU A 44 3.78 3.12 8.37
N GLU A 45 4.16 4.31 7.94
CA GLU A 45 4.33 5.49 8.79
C GLU A 45 2.98 6.03 9.28
N PRO A 46 2.78 6.20 10.59
CA PRO A 46 1.51 6.67 11.14
C PRO A 46 1.07 8.04 10.62
N ASP A 47 2.02 8.94 10.36
CA ASP A 47 1.76 10.36 10.10
C ASP A 47 1.81 10.72 8.60
N SER A 48 2.03 9.76 7.70
CA SER A 48 2.20 10.04 6.28
C SER A 48 0.90 10.38 5.53
N GLY A 49 -0.26 10.05 6.12
CA GLY A 49 -1.57 10.14 5.44
C GLY A 49 -1.77 9.16 4.28
N GLN A 50 -0.72 8.47 3.81
CA GLN A 50 -0.75 7.62 2.61
C GLN A 50 -1.64 6.39 2.79
N MET A 51 -1.68 5.82 3.99
CA MET A 51 -2.60 4.73 4.29
C MET A 51 -4.05 5.18 4.19
N GLU A 52 -4.40 6.38 4.65
CA GLU A 52 -5.76 6.89 4.54
C GLU A 52 -6.14 7.21 3.10
N ASP A 53 -5.22 7.83 2.36
CA ASP A 53 -5.39 8.08 0.93
C ASP A 53 -5.63 6.76 0.19
N PHE A 54 -4.79 5.75 0.43
CA PHE A 54 -4.98 4.42 -0.15
C PHE A 54 -6.35 3.83 0.23
N LEU A 55 -6.76 3.92 1.50
CA LEU A 55 -8.00 3.34 1.99
C LEU A 55 -9.26 4.12 1.58
N SER A 56 -9.12 5.35 1.08
CA SER A 56 -10.23 6.22 0.67
C SER A 56 -11.12 5.57 -0.40
N ARG A 57 -10.53 4.72 -1.26
CA ARG A 57 -11.22 3.94 -2.31
C ARG A 57 -12.17 2.87 -1.80
N TYR A 58 -12.14 2.56 -0.50
CA TYR A 58 -12.96 1.53 0.11
C TYR A 58 -14.05 2.13 1.02
N PRO A 59 -15.19 1.43 1.19
CA PRO A 59 -16.22 1.84 2.14
C PRO A 59 -15.67 1.98 3.56
N ILE A 60 -16.10 3.01 4.29
CA ILE A 60 -15.62 3.33 5.66
C ILE A 60 -15.64 2.11 6.58
N ARG A 61 -16.72 1.33 6.55
CA ARG A 61 -16.89 0.10 7.36
C ARG A 61 -15.84 -0.98 7.12
N GLU A 62 -15.14 -0.94 5.98
CA GLU A 62 -14.10 -1.92 5.64
C GLU A 62 -12.68 -1.42 5.91
N ARG A 63 -12.48 -0.11 6.08
CA ARG A 63 -11.15 0.52 6.09
C ARG A 63 -10.26 -0.05 7.19
N GLU A 64 -10.78 -0.27 8.39
CA GLU A 64 -10.00 -0.80 9.51
C GLU A 64 -9.54 -2.25 9.29
N ARG A 65 -10.41 -3.11 8.75
CA ARG A 65 -10.02 -4.47 8.37
C ARG A 65 -8.95 -4.43 7.27
N ARG A 66 -9.18 -3.61 6.24
CA ARG A 66 -8.27 -3.48 5.10
C ARG A 66 -6.92 -2.89 5.50
N ARG A 67 -6.87 -1.92 6.42
CA ARG A 67 -5.62 -1.37 6.98
C ARG A 67 -4.70 -2.48 7.48
N LYS A 68 -5.24 -3.40 8.28
CA LYS A 68 -4.49 -4.54 8.84
C LYS A 68 -4.00 -5.48 7.74
N GLU A 69 -4.82 -5.71 6.71
CA GLU A 69 -4.47 -6.58 5.59
C GLU A 69 -3.41 -5.95 4.69
N VAL A 70 -3.57 -4.67 4.32
CA VAL A 70 -2.62 -3.89 3.54
C VAL A 70 -1.29 -3.81 4.25
N ARG A 71 -1.26 -3.49 5.55
CA ARG A 71 -0.02 -3.45 6.35
C ARG A 71 0.74 -4.78 6.28
N LYS A 72 0.05 -5.92 6.41
CA LYS A 72 0.66 -7.25 6.24
C LYS A 72 1.25 -7.45 4.85
N VAL A 73 0.48 -7.10 3.80
CA VAL A 73 0.92 -7.25 2.41
C VAL A 73 2.13 -6.38 2.11
N VAL A 74 2.15 -5.14 2.60
CA VAL A 74 3.25 -4.19 2.46
C VAL A 74 4.51 -4.71 3.14
N LEU A 75 4.40 -5.17 4.40
CA LEU A 75 5.53 -5.75 5.13
C LEU A 75 6.10 -6.99 4.44
N HIS A 76 5.24 -7.91 3.99
CA HIS A 76 5.70 -9.09 3.23
C HIS A 76 6.35 -8.72 1.91
N TRP A 77 5.84 -7.72 1.21
CA TRP A 77 6.42 -7.27 -0.05
C TRP A 77 7.77 -6.58 0.15
N LEU A 78 7.93 -5.76 1.19
CA LEU A 78 9.22 -5.17 1.54
C LEU A 78 10.26 -6.25 1.90
N ALA A 79 9.86 -7.29 2.63
CA ALA A 79 10.74 -8.43 2.93
C ALA A 79 11.21 -9.14 1.65
N GLU A 80 10.31 -9.42 0.71
CA GLU A 80 10.67 -10.01 -0.60
C GLU A 80 11.60 -9.14 -1.44
N LEU A 81 11.58 -7.81 -1.27
CA LEU A 81 12.46 -6.90 -2.00
C LEU A 81 13.85 -6.76 -1.36
N ALA A 82 14.02 -7.21 -0.12
CA ALA A 82 15.29 -7.18 0.61
C ALA A 82 16.11 -8.48 0.45
N GLU A 83 15.50 -9.52 -0.12
CA GLU A 83 16.15 -10.79 -0.52
C GLU A 83 16.76 -10.69 -1.93
#